data_AF-A0A9D8ANI8-F1
#
_entry.id   AF-A0A9D8ANI8-F1
#
_cell.length_a   1.000
_cell.length_b   1.000
_cell.length_c   1.000
_cell.angle_alpha   90.00
_cell.angle_beta   90.00
_cell.angle_gamma   90.00
#
_symmetry.space_group_name_H-M   'P 1'
#
loop_
_entity.id
_entity.type
_entity.pdbx_description
1 polymer ?
#
loop_
_entity_poly.entity_id
_entity_poly.type
_entity_poly.pdbx_seq_one_letter_code
_entity_poly.pdbx_strand_id
1 'polypeptide(L)'
;MNLSEVETSAKEINQATILRRIHSLAREIEELKRDYLIFFSPQPKARKIKTTLFGSVRSGDITDEMIEDSKKSLFRPLTDI
;
A
#
# COMPACT_ATOMS: atom_id res chain seq x y z
N MET A 1 -15.21 -42.30 -9.89
CA MET A 1 -14.74 -41.13 -9.14
C MET A 1 -14.28 -41.63 -7.79
N ASN A 2 -12.97 -41.59 -7.52
CA ASN A 2 -12.36 -42.28 -6.40
C ASN A 2 -12.52 -41.45 -5.11
N LEU A 3 -12.78 -42.11 -3.98
CA LEU A 3 -12.95 -41.47 -2.66
C LEU A 3 -11.76 -40.58 -2.26
N SER A 4 -10.55 -40.98 -2.66
CA SER A 4 -9.31 -40.24 -2.40
C SER A 4 -9.23 -38.89 -3.12
N GLU A 5 -9.84 -38.76 -4.31
CA GLU A 5 -9.84 -37.52 -5.11
C GLU A 5 -10.82 -36.49 -4.54
N VAL A 6 -11.90 -36.96 -3.89
CA VAL A 6 -12.91 -36.11 -3.24
C VAL A 6 -12.35 -35.50 -1.95
N GLU A 7 -11.59 -36.29 -1.18
CA GLU A 7 -10.98 -35.83 0.07
C GLU A 7 -9.88 -34.78 -0.16
N THR A 8 -9.05 -34.93 -1.20
CA THR A 8 -8.05 -33.91 -1.57
C THR A 8 -8.70 -32.62 -2.04
N SER A 9 -9.72 -32.70 -2.91
CA SER A 9 -10.44 -31.52 -3.38
C SER A 9 -11.15 -30.76 -2.25
N ALA A 10 -11.77 -31.48 -1.31
CA ALA A 10 -12.40 -30.87 -0.13
C ALA A 10 -11.38 -30.19 0.80
N LYS A 11 -10.19 -30.78 0.95
CA LYS A 11 -9.09 -30.21 1.75
C LYS A 11 -8.52 -28.92 1.14
N GLU A 12 -8.37 -28.88 -0.18
CA GLU A 12 -7.91 -27.70 -0.92
C GLU A 12 -8.92 -26.53 -0.83
N ILE A 13 -10.21 -26.81 -0.97
CA ILE A 13 -11.29 -25.82 -0.80
C ILE A 13 -11.28 -25.23 0.61
N ASN A 14 -11.01 -26.06 1.62
CA ASN A 14 -10.91 -25.62 3.01
C ASN A 14 -9.69 -24.70 3.22
N GLN A 15 -8.53 -25.09 2.69
CA GLN A 15 -7.32 -24.27 2.77
C GLN A 15 -7.48 -22.91 2.08
N ALA A 16 -8.06 -22.87 0.88
CA ALA A 16 -8.33 -21.62 0.17
C ALA A 16 -9.31 -20.71 0.96
N THR A 17 -10.32 -21.31 1.60
CA THR A 17 -11.28 -20.58 2.43
C THR A 17 -10.61 -19.97 3.67
N ILE A 18 -9.74 -20.73 4.32
CA ILE A 18 -8.96 -20.26 5.47
C ILE A 18 -8.03 -19.11 5.06
N LEU A 19 -7.28 -19.25 3.96
CA LEU A 19 -6.39 -18.20 3.48
C LEU A 19 -7.15 -16.92 3.15
N ARG A 20 -8.31 -17.02 2.48
CA ARG A 20 -9.17 -15.87 2.21
C ARG A 20 -9.61 -15.19 3.50
N ARG A 21 -9.98 -15.97 4.52
CA ARG A 21 -10.36 -15.42 5.83
C ARG A 21 -9.21 -14.70 6.52
N ILE A 22 -8.00 -15.25 6.46
CA ILE A 22 -6.78 -14.60 6.98
C ILE A 22 -6.56 -13.26 6.29
N HIS A 23 -6.64 -13.21 4.96
CA HIS A 23 -6.47 -11.97 4.21
C HIS A 23 -7.52 -10.90 4.55
N SER A 24 -8.79 -11.29 4.69
CA SER A 24 -9.85 -10.38 5.11
C SER A 24 -9.58 -9.80 6.50
N LEU A 25 -9.20 -10.64 7.47
CA LEU A 25 -8.89 -10.20 8.83
C LEU A 25 -7.66 -9.29 8.88
N ALA A 26 -6.61 -9.60 8.12
CA ALA A 26 -5.42 -8.76 8.05
C ALA A 26 -5.74 -7.35 7.55
N ARG A 27 -6.63 -7.24 6.54
CA ARG A 27 -7.09 -5.96 6.02
C ARG A 27 -7.89 -5.17 7.07
N GLU A 28 -8.78 -5.83 7.78
CA GLU A 28 -9.60 -5.23 8.84
C GLU A 28 -8.72 -4.70 9.99
N ILE A 29 -7.68 -5.43 10.37
CA ILE A 29 -6.70 -4.98 11.37
C ILE A 29 -5.98 -3.70 10.90
N GLU A 30 -5.56 -3.64 9.63
CA GLU A 30 -4.91 -2.44 9.09
C GLU A 30 -5.86 -1.25 8.97
N GLU A 31 -7.14 -1.48 8.69
CA GLU A 31 -8.19 -0.45 8.72
C GLU A 31 -8.36 0.10 10.14
N LEU A 32 -8.53 -0.76 11.14
CA LEU A 32 -8.64 -0.36 12.55
C LEU A 32 -7.39 0.39 13.05
N LYS A 33 -6.20 -0.04 12.63
CA LYS A 33 -4.95 0.64 12.97
C LYS A 33 -4.92 2.06 12.39
N ARG A 34 -5.36 2.25 11.13
CA ARG A 34 -5.46 3.57 10.52
C ARG A 34 -6.48 4.44 11.24
N ASP A 35 -7.64 3.90 11.57
CA ASP A 35 -8.70 4.62 12.26
C ASP A 35 -8.27 5.04 13.67
N TYR A 36 -7.60 4.14 14.40
CA TYR A 36 -6.99 4.44 15.69
C TYR A 36 -5.96 5.57 15.57
N LEU A 37 -5.06 5.50 14.59
CA LEU A 37 -4.09 6.55 14.36
C LEU A 37 -4.74 7.88 13.99
N ILE A 38 -5.82 7.89 13.21
CA ILE A 38 -6.55 9.11 12.86
C ILE A 38 -7.23 9.72 14.09
N PHE A 39 -7.86 8.89 14.92
CA PHE A 39 -8.61 9.34 16.10
C PHE A 39 -7.70 9.87 17.20
N PHE A 40 -6.56 9.21 17.43
CA PHE A 40 -5.60 9.58 18.48
C PHE A 40 -4.45 10.45 17.99
N SER A 41 -4.28 10.62 16.68
CA SER A 41 -3.38 11.65 16.17
C SER A 41 -3.97 12.99 16.57
N PRO A 42 -3.25 13.82 17.35
CA PRO A 42 -3.71 15.15 17.65
C PRO A 42 -3.94 15.85 16.32
N GLN A 43 -5.20 16.18 16.02
CA GLN A 43 -5.53 17.00 14.85
C GLN A 43 -4.48 18.10 14.78
N PRO A 44 -3.81 18.30 13.63
CA PRO A 44 -2.77 19.31 13.54
C PRO A 44 -3.46 20.65 13.77
N LYS A 45 -3.46 21.13 15.03
CA LYS A 45 -3.96 22.44 15.47
C LYS A 45 -3.50 23.48 14.46
N ALA A 46 -4.31 23.80 13.45
CA ALA A 46 -3.96 24.57 12.25
C ALA A 46 -2.44 24.80 12.16
N ARG A 47 -1.67 23.70 12.00
CA ARG A 47 -0.23 23.76 12.26
C ARG A 47 0.30 24.61 11.13
N LYS A 48 0.71 25.86 11.44
CA LYS A 48 1.48 26.74 10.55
C LYS A 48 2.34 25.84 9.69
N ILE A 49 2.05 25.82 8.39
CA ILE A 49 2.63 24.90 7.41
C ILE A 49 4.13 24.88 7.67
N LYS A 50 4.60 23.84 8.37
CA LYS A 50 6.02 23.64 8.55
C LYS A 50 6.46 23.09 7.22
N THR A 51 7.01 23.97 6.39
CA THR A 51 7.78 23.62 5.20
C THR A 51 8.72 22.50 5.60
N THR A 52 8.41 21.27 5.20
CA THR A 52 9.35 20.17 5.27
C THR A 52 10.55 20.53 4.38
N LEU A 53 11.68 19.85 4.52
CA LEU A 53 12.83 20.06 3.62
C LEU A 53 12.49 19.74 2.15
N PHE A 54 11.37 19.04 1.91
CA PHE A 54 10.72 18.81 0.62
C PHE A 54 9.41 19.62 0.50
N GLY A 55 9.41 20.81 1.09
CA GLY A 55 8.21 21.57 1.40
C GLY A 55 7.46 22.09 0.18
N SER A 56 6.20 21.70 0.10
CA SER A 56 5.11 22.47 -0.54
C SER A 56 5.14 22.60 -2.07
N VAL A 57 5.21 21.49 -2.81
CA VAL A 57 4.60 21.47 -4.15
C VAL A 57 3.25 20.79 -4.02
N ARG A 58 2.15 21.49 -4.35
CA ARG A 58 0.84 20.84 -4.44
C ARG A 58 0.97 19.78 -5.53
N SER A 59 0.42 18.57 -5.34
CA SER A 59 0.52 17.53 -6.37
C SER A 59 -0.03 17.94 -7.75
N GLY A 60 -0.84 19.00 -7.83
CA GLY A 60 -1.30 19.60 -9.08
C GLY A 60 -0.30 20.54 -9.78
N ASP A 61 0.80 20.91 -9.13
CA ASP A 61 1.87 21.76 -9.68
C ASP A 61 3.07 20.92 -10.17
N ILE A 62 2.96 19.59 -10.15
CA ILE A 62 3.97 18.66 -10.67
C ILE A 62 3.54 18.27 -12.09
N THR A 63 4.33 18.67 -13.09
CA THR A 63 4.11 18.25 -14.48
C THR A 63 4.82 16.92 -14.77
N ASP A 64 4.34 16.18 -15.78
CA ASP A 64 4.97 14.93 -16.20
C ASP A 64 6.43 15.12 -16.62
N GLU A 65 6.77 16.28 -17.18
CA GLU A 65 8.13 16.67 -17.55
C GLU A 65 9.05 16.77 -16.33
N MET A 66 8.59 17.39 -15.24
CA MET A 66 9.36 17.47 -13.99
C MET A 66 9.63 16.10 -13.38
N ILE A 67 8.68 15.17 -13.51
CA ILE A 67 8.84 13.79 -13.05
C ILE A 67 9.88 13.06 -13.91
N GLU A 68 9.80 13.22 -15.23
CA GLU A 68 10.69 12.55 -16.16
C GLU A 68 12.15 13.03 -16.02
N ASP A 69 12.36 14.32 -15.85
CA ASP A 69 13.69 14.89 -15.60
C ASP A 69 14.27 14.43 -14.26
N SER A 70 13.42 14.33 -13.23
CA SER A 70 13.82 13.79 -11.94
C SER A 70 14.22 12.30 -12.04
N LYS A 71 13.49 11.50 -12.82
CA LYS A 71 13.83 10.09 -13.05
C LYS A 71 15.18 9.94 -13.76
N LYS A 72 15.45 10.74 -14.79
CA LYS A 72 16.74 10.74 -15.50
C LYS A 72 17.89 11.16 -14.59
N SER A 73 17.65 12.06 -13.65
CA SER A 73 18.66 12.47 -12.67
C SER A 73 18.94 11.38 -11.63
N LEU A 74 17.91 10.66 -11.19
CA LEU A 74 18.02 9.62 -10.15
C LEU A 74 18.57 8.30 -10.67
N PHE A 75 18.28 7.95 -11.92
CA PHE A 75 18.67 6.69 -12.52
C PHE A 75 19.54 6.96 -13.75
N ARG A 76 20.79 6.47 -13.73
CA ARG A 76 21.62 6.46 -14.94
C ARG A 76 20.97 5.57 -15.99
N PRO A 77 20.99 5.95 -17.28
CA PRO A 77 20.42 5.13 -18.32
C PRO A 77 21.14 3.78 -18.37
N LEU A 78 20.36 2.70 -18.46
CA LEU A 78 20.84 1.31 -18.46
C LEU A 78 21.75 0.97 -19.66
N THR A 79 21.89 1.89 -20.62
CA THR A 79 22.84 1.81 -21.74
C THR A 79 24.30 2.03 -21.32
N ASP A 80 24.56 2.46 -20.09
CA ASP A 80 25.92 2.60 -19.53
C ASP A 80 26.39 1.36 -18.74
N ILE A 81 25.79 0.18 -18.97
CA ILE A 81 26.21 -1.13 -18.43
C ILE A 81 26.54 -2.09 -19.56
#